data_AF-A0A951G9Q9-F1
#
_entry.id   AF-A0A951G9Q9-F1
#
_cell.length_a   1.000
_cell.length_b   1.000
_cell.length_c   1.000
_cell.angle_alpha   90.00
_cell.angle_beta   90.00
_cell.angle_gamma   90.00
#
_symmetry.space_group_name_H-M   'P 1'
#
loop_
_entity.id
_entity.type
_entity.pdbx_description
1 polymer ?
#
loop_
_entity_poly.entity_id
_entity_poly.type
_entity_poly.pdbx_seq_one_letter_code
_entity_poly.pdbx_strand_id
1 'polypeptide(L)'
;MGATVGVIVERHGTDTVNTTLMVRDLAGGHVLHTVQAHTVVGYGDSLITYVLARSGNIAWATVTTSPGPHGAFLRNGAIYSAVGHTVSTLDTGPKVSARSLRLRGDTVEWIDGGQQRTASLS
;
A
#
# COMPACT_ATOMS: atom_id res chain seq x y z
N MET A 1 10.32 -18.90 14.33
CA MET A 1 9.48 -18.14 13.38
C MET A 1 10.41 -17.31 12.51
N GLY A 2 10.46 -17.59 11.21
CA GLY A 2 11.36 -16.92 10.27
C GLY A 2 10.94 -15.45 10.08
N ALA A 3 11.91 -14.58 9.84
CA ALA A 3 11.64 -13.18 9.57
C ALA A 3 11.00 -13.02 8.19
N THR A 4 9.81 -12.43 8.13
CA THR A 4 9.14 -12.08 6.86
C THR A 4 9.55 -10.66 6.46
N VAL A 5 9.92 -10.47 5.19
CA VAL A 5 10.25 -9.15 4.63
C VAL A 5 9.35 -8.87 3.43
N GLY A 6 8.81 -7.65 3.40
CA GLY A 6 8.15 -7.10 2.23
C GLY A 6 9.19 -6.32 1.43
N VAL A 7 9.34 -6.64 0.16
CA VAL A 7 10.26 -5.97 -0.76
C VAL A 7 9.43 -5.31 -1.85
N ILE A 8 9.71 -4.05 -2.13
CA ILE A 8 9.23 -3.39 -3.35
C ILE A 8 10.11 -3.89 -4.48
N VAL A 9 9.52 -4.59 -5.44
CA VAL A 9 10.22 -4.94 -6.68
C VAL A 9 9.78 -3.94 -7.73
N GLU A 10 10.62 -2.93 -7.96
CA GLU A 10 10.49 -2.03 -9.11
C GLU A 10 11.10 -2.72 -10.33
N ARG A 11 10.29 -3.02 -11.34
CA ARG A 11 10.81 -3.42 -12.64
C ARG A 11 11.02 -2.15 -13.45
N HIS A 12 12.29 -1.76 -13.55
CA HIS A 12 12.82 -0.55 -14.23
C HIS A 12 12.73 0.71 -13.37
N GLY A 13 13.90 1.27 -13.05
CA GLY A 13 14.04 2.44 -12.20
C GLY A 13 13.15 3.60 -12.65
N THR A 14 12.55 4.26 -11.67
CA THR A 14 11.79 5.52 -11.76
C THR A 14 10.44 5.51 -12.50
N ASP A 15 10.01 4.40 -13.11
CA ASP A 15 8.67 4.30 -13.71
C ASP A 15 7.76 3.42 -12.82
N THR A 16 7.01 4.05 -11.92
CA THR A 16 6.19 3.37 -10.88
C THR A 16 5.01 2.58 -11.45
N VAL A 17 4.80 2.60 -12.77
CA VAL A 17 3.68 2.00 -13.50
C VAL A 17 3.51 0.49 -13.21
N ASN A 18 4.59 -0.20 -12.83
CA ASN A 18 4.57 -1.64 -12.51
C ASN A 18 5.09 -1.94 -11.09
N THR A 19 4.72 -1.12 -10.10
CA THR A 19 5.12 -1.37 -8.71
C THR A 19 4.47 -2.65 -8.20
N THR A 20 5.30 -3.60 -7.81
CA THR A 20 4.87 -4.88 -7.24
C THR A 20 5.37 -5.00 -5.81
N LEU A 21 4.48 -5.34 -4.88
CA LEU A 21 4.83 -5.66 -3.51
C LEU A 21 4.99 -7.17 -3.40
N MET A 22 6.18 -7.60 -3.03
CA MET A 22 6.55 -9.00 -2.90
C MET A 22 6.80 -9.31 -1.43
N VAL A 23 6.10 -10.33 -0.91
CA VAL A 23 6.33 -10.83 0.44
C VAL A 23 7.15 -12.10 0.35
N ARG A 24 8.27 -12.15 1.07
CA ARG A 24 9.20 -13.26 1.06
C ARG A 24 9.50 -13.74 2.47
N ASP A 25 9.54 -15.06 2.65
CA ASP A 25 10.15 -15.68 3.81
C ASP A 25 11.67 -15.63 3.65
N LEU A 26 12.37 -14.98 4.59
CA LEU A 26 13.83 -14.92 4.55
C LEU A 26 14.50 -16.22 4.95
N ALA A 27 13.84 -17.05 5.78
CA ALA A 27 14.45 -18.28 6.28
C ALA A 27 14.53 -19.36 5.18
N GLY A 28 13.45 -19.52 4.40
CA GLY A 28 13.42 -20.44 3.26
C GLY A 28 13.77 -19.80 1.91
N GLY A 29 13.82 -18.47 1.83
CA GLY A 29 14.01 -17.77 0.55
C GLY A 29 12.82 -17.91 -0.40
N HIS A 30 11.63 -18.29 0.09
CA HIS A 30 10.45 -18.51 -0.73
C HIS A 30 9.58 -17.26 -0.82
N VAL A 31 9.03 -17.02 -2.01
CA VAL A 31 8.01 -16.00 -2.23
C VAL A 31 6.71 -16.50 -1.62
N LEU A 32 6.14 -15.77 -0.66
CA LEU A 32 4.85 -16.13 -0.08
C LEU A 32 3.72 -15.65 -0.98
N HIS A 33 3.79 -14.42 -1.46
CA HIS A 33 2.89 -13.89 -2.47
C HIS A 33 3.43 -12.60 -3.08
N THR A 34 2.81 -12.19 -4.19
CA THR A 34 3.16 -10.99 -4.95
C THR A 34 1.87 -10.28 -5.31
N VAL A 35 1.82 -8.98 -5.05
CA VAL A 35 0.63 -8.14 -5.23
C VAL A 35 0.98 -6.95 -6.09
N GLN A 36 0.14 -6.68 -7.07
CA GLN A 36 0.25 -5.47 -7.85
C GLN A 36 -0.24 -4.28 -7.00
N ALA A 37 0.66 -3.36 -6.66
CA ALA A 37 0.35 -2.25 -5.77
C ALA A 37 -0.27 -1.05 -6.52
N HIS A 38 -0.26 -1.09 -7.85
CA HIS A 38 -0.94 -0.14 -8.73
C HIS A 38 -2.27 -0.70 -9.24
N THR A 39 -3.30 0.14 -9.20
CA THR A 39 -4.63 -0.23 -9.71
C THR A 39 -5.05 0.58 -10.94
N VAL A 40 -4.37 1.67 -11.29
CA VAL A 40 -4.75 2.52 -12.43
C VAL A 40 -3.53 2.95 -13.26
N VAL A 41 -3.62 2.75 -14.57
CA VAL A 41 -2.68 3.28 -15.57
C VAL A 41 -3.08 4.74 -15.83
N GLY A 42 -2.46 5.65 -15.10
CA GLY A 42 -2.75 7.09 -15.19
C GLY A 42 -1.85 7.89 -14.28
N TYR A 43 -1.68 9.18 -14.60
CA TYR A 43 -0.71 10.11 -14.02
C TYR A 43 -0.41 9.89 -12.51
N GLY A 44 0.79 9.34 -12.24
CA GLY A 44 1.52 9.59 -11.00
C GLY A 44 0.99 8.95 -9.70
N ASP A 45 0.31 7.80 -9.78
CA ASP A 45 0.14 6.98 -8.57
C ASP A 45 1.52 6.64 -8.00
N SER A 46 1.73 7.03 -6.73
CA SER A 46 2.99 6.83 -6.03
C SER A 46 2.75 5.97 -4.80
N LEU A 47 3.40 4.81 -4.74
CA LEU A 47 3.47 4.03 -3.51
C LEU A 47 4.25 4.85 -2.47
N ILE A 48 3.60 5.22 -1.38
CA ILE A 48 4.20 6.08 -0.35
C ILE A 48 4.83 5.25 0.75
N THR A 49 4.10 4.22 1.21
CA THR A 49 4.52 3.36 2.31
C THR A 49 3.73 2.06 2.27
N TYR A 50 4.30 1.03 2.88
CA TYR A 50 3.62 -0.25 3.11
C TYR A 50 3.99 -0.77 4.49
N VAL A 51 3.14 -1.66 5.00
CA VAL A 51 3.36 -2.38 6.24
C VAL A 51 3.08 -3.86 6.00
N LEU A 52 3.79 -4.71 6.73
CA LEU A 52 3.72 -6.17 6.62
C LEU A 52 3.44 -6.76 7.99
N ALA A 53 2.35 -7.49 8.10
CA ALA A 53 1.99 -8.25 9.29
C ALA A 53 2.82 -9.54 9.40
N ARG A 54 2.93 -10.09 10.61
CA ARG A 54 3.66 -11.36 10.84
C ARG A 54 3.01 -12.54 10.11
N SER A 55 1.70 -12.47 9.86
CA SER A 55 0.96 -13.42 9.05
C SER A 55 1.40 -13.46 7.58
N GLY A 56 2.16 -12.45 7.13
CA GLY A 56 2.51 -12.24 5.73
C GLY A 56 1.59 -11.24 5.03
N ASN A 57 0.44 -10.90 5.61
CA ASN A 57 -0.51 -9.97 5.00
C ASN A 57 0.08 -8.55 4.93
N ILE A 58 -0.24 -7.82 3.86
CA ILE A 58 0.30 -6.48 3.64
C ILE A 58 -0.80 -5.44 3.59
N ALA A 59 -0.45 -4.21 3.93
CA ALA A 59 -1.22 -3.04 3.57
C ALA A 59 -0.29 -1.98 3.00
N TRP A 60 -0.81 -1.18 2.07
CA TRP A 60 -0.04 -0.11 1.49
C TRP A 60 -0.88 1.12 1.23
N ALA A 61 -0.18 2.25 1.18
CA ALA A 61 -0.77 3.53 0.91
C ALA A 61 -0.20 4.11 -0.38
N THR A 62 -1.09 4.63 -1.21
CA THR A 62 -0.74 5.34 -2.45
C THR A 62 -1.24 6.76 -2.40
N VAL A 63 -0.66 7.62 -3.24
CA VAL A 63 -1.21 8.94 -3.55
C VAL A 63 -1.33 9.06 -5.05
N THR A 64 -2.55 9.30 -5.52
CA THR A 64 -2.84 9.69 -6.90
C THR A 64 -2.80 11.20 -7.02
N THR A 65 -2.18 11.72 -8.07
CA THR A 65 -2.24 13.14 -8.40
C THR A 65 -2.90 13.31 -9.77
N SER A 66 -4.10 13.88 -9.82
CA SER A 66 -4.84 14.08 -11.06
C SER A 66 -5.04 15.56 -11.37
N PRO A 67 -5.13 15.95 -12.66
CA PRO A 67 -5.55 17.29 -13.04
C PRO A 67 -6.94 17.59 -12.48
N GLY A 68 -7.09 18.76 -11.88
CA GLY A 68 -8.34 19.32 -11.39
C GLY A 68 -8.79 20.52 -12.22
N PRO A 69 -9.95 21.12 -11.86
CA PRO A 69 -10.44 22.33 -12.50
C PRO A 69 -9.41 23.46 -12.43
N HIS A 70 -9.37 24.32 -13.47
CA HIS A 70 -8.53 25.52 -13.52
C HIS A 70 -7.01 25.28 -13.34
N GLY A 71 -6.52 24.09 -13.69
CA GLY A 71 -5.09 23.76 -13.58
C GLY A 71 -4.63 23.42 -12.17
N ALA A 72 -5.55 23.23 -11.21
CA ALA A 72 -5.22 22.67 -9.91
C ALA A 72 -4.82 21.20 -10.02
N PHE A 73 -4.02 20.68 -9.07
CA PHE A 73 -3.77 19.25 -8.94
C PHE A 73 -4.52 18.71 -7.73
N LEU A 74 -5.37 17.72 -7.96
CA LEU A 74 -6.07 16.99 -6.90
C LEU A 74 -5.17 15.85 -6.43
N ARG A 75 -5.00 15.73 -5.11
CA ARG A 75 -4.34 14.59 -4.50
C ARG A 75 -5.35 13.74 -3.75
N ASN A 76 -5.38 12.46 -4.05
CA ASN A 76 -6.17 11.48 -3.32
C ASN A 76 -5.24 10.44 -2.71
N GLY A 77 -5.37 10.20 -1.42
CA GLY A 77 -4.74 9.06 -0.77
C GLY A 77 -5.65 7.84 -0.89
N ALA A 78 -5.05 6.67 -1.05
CA ALA A 78 -5.77 5.41 -0.97
C ALA A 78 -5.00 4.41 -0.10
N ILE A 79 -5.72 3.67 0.73
CA ILE A 79 -5.20 2.59 1.56
C ILE A 79 -5.76 1.28 1.03
N TYR A 80 -4.88 0.33 0.81
CA TYR A 80 -5.21 -1.01 0.35
C TYR A 80 -4.66 -2.04 1.32
N SER A 81 -5.26 -3.22 1.33
CA SER A 81 -4.72 -4.41 1.98
C SER A 81 -4.68 -5.57 1.01
N ALA A 82 -3.77 -6.50 1.27
CA ALA A 82 -3.82 -7.84 0.72
C ALA A 82 -3.72 -8.85 1.86
N VAL A 83 -4.77 -9.66 1.98
CA VAL A 83 -4.84 -10.79 2.90
C VAL A 83 -4.77 -12.06 2.05
N GLY A 84 -3.65 -12.77 2.16
CA GLY A 84 -3.29 -13.83 1.22
C GLY A 84 -3.16 -13.30 -0.22
N HIS A 85 -4.09 -13.70 -1.09
CA HIS A 85 -4.11 -13.28 -2.50
C HIS A 85 -5.23 -12.28 -2.83
N THR A 86 -6.04 -11.90 -1.84
CA THR A 86 -7.18 -11.02 -2.04
C THR A 86 -6.79 -9.58 -1.73
N VAL A 87 -6.89 -8.70 -2.72
CA VAL A 87 -6.68 -7.26 -2.57
C VAL A 87 -8.00 -6.56 -2.29
N SER A 88 -8.01 -5.67 -1.29
CA SER A 88 -9.16 -4.86 -0.91
C SER A 88 -8.76 -3.40 -0.74
N THR A 89 -9.64 -2.49 -1.16
CA THR A 89 -9.53 -1.07 -0.82
C THR A 89 -10.10 -0.84 0.57
N LEU A 90 -9.29 -0.34 1.50
CA LEU A 90 -9.70 -0.01 2.86
C LEU A 90 -10.23 1.42 2.97
N ASP A 91 -9.61 2.35 2.25
CA ASP A 91 -10.00 3.76 2.25
C ASP A 91 -9.53 4.48 0.98
N THR A 92 -10.24 5.52 0.58
CA THR A 92 -9.85 6.39 -0.54
C THR A 92 -10.43 7.78 -0.37
N GLY A 93 -9.61 8.81 -0.55
CA GLY A 93 -10.09 10.18 -0.59
C GLY A 93 -9.02 11.26 -0.41
N PRO A 94 -9.40 12.53 -0.59
CA PRO A 94 -8.47 13.66 -0.51
C PRO A 94 -7.98 13.95 0.92
N LYS A 95 -8.68 13.39 1.93
CA LYS A 95 -8.36 13.57 3.35
C LYS A 95 -7.56 12.42 3.95
N VAL A 96 -7.34 11.35 3.18
CA VAL A 96 -6.56 10.19 3.59
C VAL A 96 -5.07 10.55 3.60
N SER A 97 -4.45 10.43 4.77
CA SER A 97 -3.02 10.67 4.94
C SER A 97 -2.23 9.39 4.68
N ALA A 98 -1.79 9.17 3.44
CA ALA A 98 -1.03 7.98 3.07
C ALA A 98 0.21 7.73 3.95
N ARG A 99 0.88 8.80 4.42
CA ARG A 99 2.07 8.72 5.28
C ARG A 99 1.78 8.29 6.73
N SER A 100 0.52 8.31 7.13
CA SER A 100 0.09 7.93 8.49
C SER A 100 -0.11 6.43 8.66
N LEU A 101 -0.01 5.64 7.60
CA LEU A 101 -0.21 4.19 7.66
C LEU A 101 0.82 3.55 8.60
N ARG A 102 0.32 2.85 9.63
CA ARG A 102 1.11 2.13 10.63
C ARG A 102 0.45 0.79 10.94
N LEU A 103 1.25 -0.13 11.46
CA LEU A 103 0.79 -1.44 11.92
C LEU A 103 1.03 -1.57 13.42
N ARG A 104 0.00 -2.00 14.16
CA ARG A 104 0.08 -2.36 15.58
C ARG A 104 -0.45 -3.78 15.76
N GLY A 105 0.44 -4.75 15.99
CA GLY A 105 0.07 -6.16 15.94
C GLY A 105 -0.38 -6.54 14.53
N ASP A 106 -1.62 -7.01 14.40
CA ASP A 106 -2.26 -7.31 13.12
C ASP A 106 -3.28 -6.23 12.71
N THR A 107 -3.35 -5.11 13.43
CA THR A 107 -4.24 -3.99 13.13
C THR A 107 -3.50 -2.90 12.39
N VAL A 108 -3.95 -2.55 11.19
CA VAL A 108 -3.48 -1.40 10.45
C VAL A 108 -4.24 -0.16 10.91
N GLU A 109 -3.52 0.95 11.04
CA GLU A 109 -4.06 2.25 11.47
C GLU A 109 -3.61 3.34 10.49
N TRP A 110 -4.49 4.29 10.17
CA TRP A 110 -4.20 5.47 9.36
C TRP A 110 -5.06 6.66 9.78
N ILE A 111 -4.82 7.83 9.21
CA ILE A 111 -5.56 9.06 9.46
C ILE A 111 -6.34 9.44 8.20
N ASP A 112 -7.63 9.69 8.37
CA ASP A 112 -8.54 10.26 7.37
C ASP A 112 -9.21 11.49 7.97
N GLY A 113 -8.90 12.68 7.44
CA GLY A 113 -9.52 13.93 7.88
C GLY A 113 -9.24 14.29 9.35
N GLY A 114 -8.10 13.84 9.88
CA GLY A 114 -7.73 14.02 11.29
C GLY A 114 -8.30 12.96 12.23
N GLN A 115 -9.13 12.04 11.74
CA GLN A 115 -9.64 10.90 12.51
C GLN A 115 -8.78 9.67 12.28
N GLN A 116 -8.47 8.94 13.35
CA GLN A 116 -7.82 7.65 13.24
C GLN A 116 -8.82 6.60 12.73
N ARG A 117 -8.41 5.87 11.70
CA ARG A 117 -9.11 4.72 11.12
C ARG A 117 -8.28 3.47 11.37
N THR A 118 -8.95 2.32 11.46
CA THR A 118 -8.29 1.04 11.67
C THR A 118 -8.94 -0.07 10.86
N ALA A 119 -8.16 -1.10 10.54
CA ALA A 119 -8.63 -2.32 9.90
C ALA A 119 -7.75 -3.51 10.30
N SER A 120 -8.32 -4.72 10.34
CA SER A 120 -7.56 -5.94 10.63
C SER A 120 -6.87 -6.48 9.38
N LEU A 121 -5.64 -6.95 9.54
CA LEU A 121 -4.88 -7.74 8.56
C LEU A 121 -4.74 -9.21 8.98
N SER A 122 -5.68 -9.70 9.79
CA SER A 122 -5.83 -11.11 10.15
C SER A 122 -6.35 -11.94 8.97
#